data_AF-A0A3P6FGN3-F1
#
_entry.id   AF-A0A3P6FGN3-F1
#
_cell.length_a   1.000
_cell.length_b   1.000
_cell.length_c   1.000
_cell.angle_alpha   90.00
_cell.angle_beta   90.00
_cell.angle_gamma   90.00
#
_symmetry.space_group_name_H-M   'P 1'
#
loop_
_entity.id
_entity.type
_entity.pdbx_description
1 polymer ?
#
loop_
_entity_poly.entity_id
_entity_poly.type
_entity_poly.pdbx_seq_one_letter_code
_entity_poly.pdbx_strand_id
1 'polypeptide(L)'
;MNGTSVAEIFENFGESVFREKETEALKKISLMYHQVVVSTGGGAVIRPINWCYTHKGISIWLDVPRIAALGTNSRPLLHDDESGGGPYTVALTRLSTIWEARGEAYTNASARVSLENITSKLGYRKVSDLTPTEIAIEAFEQVQSFLNKEDSMASPDDF
;
A
#
# COMPACT_ATOMS: atom_id res chain seq x y z
N MET A 1 -24.11 10.75 -12.49
CA MET A 1 -23.55 11.23 -11.23
C MET A 1 -22.36 12.10 -11.58
N ASN A 2 -22.41 13.41 -11.32
CA ASN A 2 -21.24 14.27 -11.48
C ASN A 2 -20.26 13.92 -10.36
N GLY A 3 -19.18 13.23 -10.71
CA GLY A 3 -18.15 12.85 -9.75
C GLY A 3 -17.25 14.04 -9.47
N THR A 4 -17.30 14.57 -8.25
CA THR A 4 -16.29 15.51 -7.72
C THR A 4 -14.95 14.79 -7.66
N SER A 5 -13.88 15.42 -8.15
CA SER A 5 -12.55 14.83 -8.10
C SER A 5 -12.01 14.76 -6.67
N VAL A 6 -11.02 13.89 -6.41
CA VAL A 6 -10.35 13.87 -5.11
C VAL A 6 -9.71 15.23 -4.81
N ALA A 7 -9.11 15.89 -5.80
CA ALA A 7 -8.52 17.22 -5.63
C ALA A 7 -9.56 18.24 -5.16
N GLU A 8 -10.73 18.27 -5.81
CA GLU A 8 -11.85 19.15 -5.43
C GLU A 8 -12.38 18.84 -4.02
N ILE A 9 -12.36 17.57 -3.59
CA ILE A 9 -12.77 17.21 -2.22
C ILE A 9 -11.77 17.79 -1.21
N PHE A 10 -10.47 17.64 -1.47
CA PHE A 10 -9.44 18.18 -0.59
C PHE A 10 -9.46 19.71 -0.53
N GLU A 11 -9.66 20.38 -1.68
CA GLU A 11 -9.71 21.85 -1.75
C GLU A 11 -10.94 22.42 -1.05
N ASN A 12 -12.12 21.82 -1.25
CA ASN A 12 -13.38 22.39 -0.75
C ASN A 12 -13.77 21.90 0.66
N PHE A 13 -13.33 20.69 1.06
CA PHE A 13 -13.77 20.03 2.30
C PHE A 13 -12.62 19.54 3.19
N GLY A 14 -11.38 19.55 2.68
CA GLY A 14 -10.20 19.13 3.42
C GLY A 14 -10.01 17.61 3.52
N GLU A 15 -8.84 17.21 4.01
CA GLU A 15 -8.46 15.80 4.12
C GLU A 15 -9.36 15.00 5.09
N SER A 16 -9.83 15.60 6.19
CA SER A 16 -10.65 14.88 7.18
C SER A 16 -11.93 14.31 6.56
N VAL A 17 -12.61 15.10 5.72
CA VAL A 17 -13.84 14.67 5.03
C VAL A 17 -13.53 13.57 4.01
N PHE A 18 -12.41 13.67 3.30
CA PHE A 18 -11.97 12.58 2.43
C PHE A 18 -11.71 11.28 3.21
N ARG A 19 -11.06 11.38 4.38
CA ARG A 19 -10.77 10.22 5.24
C ARG A 19 -12.04 9.61 5.84
N GLU A 20 -13.07 10.40 6.12
CA GLU A 20 -14.39 9.88 6.50
C GLU A 20 -15.02 9.06 5.37
N LYS A 21 -15.00 9.58 4.14
CA LYS A 21 -15.49 8.86 2.96
C LYS A 21 -14.69 7.58 2.69
N GLU A 22 -13.38 7.61 2.91
CA GLU A 22 -12.50 6.43 2.80
C GLU A 22 -12.90 5.35 3.83
N THR A 23 -13.15 5.74 5.08
CA THR A 23 -13.66 4.84 6.12
C THR A 23 -15.04 4.26 5.76
N GLU A 24 -15.98 5.07 5.28
CA GLU A 24 -17.31 4.62 4.86
C GLU A 24 -17.24 3.63 3.70
N ALA A 25 -16.38 3.90 2.71
CA ALA A 25 -16.17 3.01 1.57
C ALA A 25 -15.62 1.66 2.02
N LEU A 26 -14.58 1.64 2.87
CA LEU A 26 -14.02 0.41 3.42
C LEU A 26 -15.04 -0.38 4.25
N LYS A 27 -15.79 0.31 5.11
CA LYS A 27 -16.89 -0.29 5.88
C LYS A 27 -17.89 -0.97 4.95
N LYS A 28 -18.39 -0.26 3.95
CA LYS A 28 -19.37 -0.78 2.99
C LYS A 28 -18.84 -2.00 2.26
N ILE A 29 -17.61 -1.92 1.74
CA ILE A 29 -17.00 -3.03 1.01
C ILE A 29 -16.86 -4.27 1.91
N SER A 30 -16.35 -4.09 3.13
CA SER A 30 -16.13 -5.17 4.09
C SER A 30 -17.41 -5.88 4.56
N LEU A 31 -18.57 -5.23 4.44
CA LEU A 31 -19.86 -5.75 4.91
C LEU A 31 -20.73 -6.32 3.78
N MET A 32 -20.61 -5.78 2.56
CA MET A 32 -21.53 -6.10 1.46
C MET A 32 -20.94 -7.05 0.43
N TYR A 33 -19.61 -7.14 0.33
CA TYR A 33 -18.95 -7.90 -0.72
C TYR A 33 -18.06 -8.99 -0.13
N HIS A 34 -18.06 -10.14 -0.78
CA HIS A 34 -17.17 -11.25 -0.50
C HIS A 34 -16.39 -11.58 -1.78
N GLN A 35 -15.20 -12.17 -1.63
CA GLN A 35 -14.36 -12.60 -2.77
C GLN A 35 -14.00 -11.44 -3.73
N VAL A 36 -13.58 -10.30 -3.17
CA VAL A 36 -13.15 -9.12 -3.91
C VAL A 36 -11.71 -8.75 -3.57
N VAL A 37 -10.99 -8.20 -4.55
CA VAL A 37 -9.67 -7.58 -4.34
C VAL A 37 -9.85 -6.06 -4.36
N VAL A 38 -9.35 -5.38 -3.33
CA VAL A 38 -9.51 -3.94 -3.16
C VAL A 38 -8.13 -3.31 -3.04
N SER A 39 -7.78 -2.41 -3.98
CA SER A 39 -6.62 -1.54 -3.82
C SER A 39 -7.05 -0.28 -3.07
N THR A 40 -6.35 0.05 -1.98
CA THR A 40 -6.65 1.22 -1.14
C THR A 40 -5.67 2.36 -1.41
N GLY A 41 -6.08 3.59 -1.07
CA GLY A 41 -5.16 4.73 -1.05
C GLY A 41 -4.11 4.56 0.05
N GLY A 42 -2.91 5.13 -0.15
CA GLY A 42 -1.82 4.99 0.82
C GLY A 42 -2.10 5.53 2.22
N GLY A 43 -3.12 6.38 2.41
CA GLY A 43 -3.52 6.87 3.72
C GLY A 43 -4.65 6.09 4.40
N ALA A 44 -5.18 5.03 3.77
CA ALA A 44 -6.23 4.21 4.37
C ALA A 44 -5.79 3.56 5.69
N VAL A 45 -4.50 3.34 5.86
CA VAL A 45 -3.89 2.76 7.07
C VAL A 45 -3.87 3.72 8.27
N ILE A 46 -4.08 5.03 8.06
CA ILE A 46 -3.89 6.07 9.08
C ILE A 46 -4.95 5.98 10.18
N ARG A 47 -6.21 5.70 9.83
CA ARG A 47 -7.30 5.64 10.80
C ARG A 47 -7.41 4.23 11.38
N PRO A 48 -7.27 4.04 12.71
CA PRO A 48 -7.36 2.71 13.33
C PRO A 48 -8.66 1.96 12.99
N ILE A 49 -9.79 2.67 12.87
CA ILE A 49 -11.09 2.07 12.52
C ILE A 49 -11.09 1.36 11.15
N ASN A 50 -10.24 1.79 10.21
CA ASN A 50 -10.13 1.15 8.90
C ASN A 50 -9.56 -0.27 9.03
N TRP A 51 -8.69 -0.52 10.02
CA TRP A 51 -8.15 -1.85 10.31
C TRP A 51 -9.24 -2.83 10.75
N CYS A 52 -10.25 -2.37 11.50
CA CYS A 52 -11.40 -3.20 11.86
C CYS A 52 -12.19 -3.71 10.64
N TYR A 53 -12.09 -3.03 9.49
CA TYR A 53 -12.75 -3.44 8.24
C TYR A 53 -11.80 -4.26 7.36
N THR A 54 -10.53 -3.88 7.25
CA THR A 54 -9.57 -4.61 6.43
C THR A 54 -9.18 -5.97 7.01
N HIS A 55 -9.13 -6.11 8.35
CA HIS A 55 -8.90 -7.38 9.03
C HIS A 55 -10.08 -8.36 8.99
N LYS A 56 -11.22 -7.97 8.38
CA LYS A 56 -12.28 -8.94 8.03
C LYS A 56 -11.91 -9.82 6.84
N GLY A 57 -10.86 -9.45 6.11
CA GLY A 57 -10.25 -10.27 5.08
C GLY A 57 -8.73 -10.28 5.27
N ILE A 58 -8.01 -10.59 4.20
CA ILE A 58 -6.55 -10.63 4.20
C ILE A 58 -6.03 -9.31 3.66
N SER A 59 -5.18 -8.64 4.44
CA SER A 59 -4.56 -7.37 4.04
C SER A 59 -3.13 -7.62 3.56
N ILE A 60 -2.80 -7.06 2.39
CA ILE A 60 -1.49 -7.23 1.75
C ILE A 60 -0.82 -5.86 1.65
N TRP A 61 0.36 -5.74 2.25
CA TRP A 61 1.23 -4.58 2.10
C TRP A 61 2.25 -4.82 0.99
N LEU A 62 2.18 -4.03 -0.08
CA LEU A 62 3.23 -3.93 -1.08
C LEU A 62 4.34 -3.01 -0.58
N ASP A 63 5.43 -3.60 -0.11
CA ASP A 63 6.57 -2.90 0.45
C ASP A 63 7.57 -2.54 -0.66
N VAL A 64 7.48 -1.29 -1.08
CA VAL A 64 8.27 -0.72 -2.17
C VAL A 64 9.32 0.23 -1.59
N PRO A 65 10.61 0.07 -1.93
CA PRO A 65 11.65 1.00 -1.52
C PRO A 65 11.33 2.43 -1.94
N ARG A 66 11.61 3.40 -1.05
CA ARG A 66 11.30 4.82 -1.30
C ARG A 66 11.87 5.33 -2.62
N ILE A 67 13.09 4.91 -2.97
CA ILE A 67 13.77 5.32 -4.21
C ILE A 67 13.03 4.79 -5.45
N ALA A 68 12.45 3.59 -5.37
CA ALA A 68 11.72 3.00 -6.46
C ALA A 68 10.30 3.55 -6.62
N ALA A 69 9.67 3.95 -5.52
CA ALA A 69 8.37 4.62 -5.53
C ALA A 69 8.39 5.96 -6.28
N LEU A 70 9.57 6.57 -6.44
CA LEU A 70 9.77 7.79 -7.24
C LEU A 70 9.68 7.53 -8.76
N GLY A 71 9.77 6.27 -9.19
CA GLY A 71 9.73 5.85 -10.59
C GLY A 71 11.06 6.08 -11.31
N THR A 72 11.41 5.17 -12.21
CA THR A 72 12.51 5.36 -13.16
C THR A 72 11.97 6.06 -14.42
N ASN A 73 12.56 7.21 -14.75
CA ASN A 73 12.55 7.89 -16.07
C ASN A 73 11.23 8.30 -16.77
N SER A 74 10.04 8.09 -16.19
CA SER A 74 8.77 8.30 -16.92
C SER A 74 7.81 9.34 -16.33
N ARG A 75 8.28 10.32 -15.54
CA ARG A 75 7.41 11.41 -15.04
C ARG A 75 7.90 12.78 -15.53
N PRO A 76 7.07 13.57 -16.25
CA PRO A 76 7.38 14.94 -16.71
C PRO A 76 7.70 15.96 -15.61
N LEU A 77 7.55 15.59 -14.33
CA LEU A 77 7.86 16.43 -13.17
C LEU A 77 9.30 16.25 -12.65
N LEU A 78 10.13 15.47 -13.34
CA LEU A 78 11.55 15.21 -13.04
C LEU A 78 12.48 15.80 -14.12
N HIS A 79 12.12 16.95 -14.71
CA HIS A 79 13.09 17.71 -15.50
C HIS A 79 13.99 18.52 -14.55
N ASP A 80 15.29 18.29 -14.68
CA ASP A 80 16.34 18.99 -13.95
C ASP A 80 16.29 20.50 -14.24
N ASP A 81 16.04 21.29 -13.19
CA ASP A 81 16.42 22.70 -13.17
C ASP A 81 17.55 22.88 -12.15
N GLU A 82 18.63 23.52 -12.61
CA GLU A 82 19.91 23.77 -11.93
C GLU A 82 19.78 24.71 -10.72
N SER A 83 18.98 24.34 -9.72
CA SER A 83 18.83 25.08 -8.47
C SER A 83 18.77 24.14 -7.27
N GLY A 84 19.92 23.55 -6.93
CA GLY A 84 20.30 23.11 -5.57
C GLY A 84 19.50 22.01 -4.85
N GLY A 85 18.32 21.63 -5.35
CA GLY A 85 17.49 20.56 -4.81
C GLY A 85 16.48 20.13 -5.86
N GLY A 86 16.89 19.27 -6.78
CA GLY A 86 16.05 18.86 -7.92
C GLY A 86 14.72 18.23 -7.52
N PRO A 87 13.78 18.06 -8.46
CA PRO A 87 12.45 17.48 -8.17
C PRO A 87 12.52 16.10 -7.51
N TYR A 88 13.61 15.36 -7.75
CA TYR A 88 13.95 14.12 -7.06
C TYR A 88 14.09 14.29 -5.54
N THR A 89 14.86 15.29 -5.07
CA THR A 89 15.06 15.52 -3.63
C THR A 89 13.76 15.95 -2.95
N VAL A 90 12.96 16.80 -3.61
CA VAL A 90 11.65 17.23 -3.08
C VAL A 90 10.71 16.02 -2.94
N ALA A 91 10.65 15.17 -3.95
CA ALA A 91 9.80 13.99 -3.92
C ALA A 91 10.28 12.96 -2.87
N LEU A 92 11.59 12.75 -2.74
CA LEU A 92 12.18 11.89 -1.72
C LEU A 92 11.88 12.40 -0.31
N THR A 93 12.05 13.71 -0.06
CA THR A 93 11.73 14.33 1.24
C THR A 93 10.25 14.13 1.58
N ARG A 94 9.34 14.37 0.63
CA ARG A 94 7.89 14.15 0.83
C ARG A 94 7.58 12.69 1.15
N LEU A 95 8.15 11.74 0.42
CA LEU A 95 7.97 10.31 0.69
C LEU A 95 8.52 9.93 2.06
N SER A 96 9.64 10.50 2.50
CA SER A 96 10.21 10.28 3.83
C SER A 96 9.28 10.81 4.93
N THR A 97 8.78 12.04 4.82
CA THR A 97 7.81 12.60 5.79
C THR A 97 6.54 11.77 5.86
N ILE A 98 6.01 11.34 4.71
CA ILE A 98 4.84 10.48 4.66
C ILE A 98 5.14 9.12 5.30
N TRP A 99 6.31 8.54 5.02
CA TRP A 99 6.75 7.27 5.59
C TRP A 99 6.90 7.33 7.10
N GLU A 100 7.47 8.40 7.65
CA GLU A 100 7.56 8.61 9.10
C GLU A 100 6.18 8.66 9.77
N ALA A 101 5.19 9.28 9.11
CA ALA A 101 3.85 9.42 9.65
C ALA A 101 3.01 8.13 9.62
N ARG A 102 3.26 7.23 8.66
CA ARG A 102 2.36 6.07 8.42
C ARG A 102 3.06 4.72 8.21
N GLY A 103 4.39 4.69 8.19
CA GLY A 103 5.20 3.50 7.88
C GLY A 103 4.89 2.33 8.81
N GLU A 104 4.81 2.61 10.11
CA GLU A 104 4.44 1.63 11.13
C GLU A 104 3.01 1.09 10.92
N ALA A 105 2.06 1.93 10.49
CA ALA A 105 0.70 1.46 10.28
C ALA A 105 0.63 0.35 9.21
N TYR A 106 1.47 0.38 8.17
CA TYR A 106 1.51 -0.69 7.16
C TYR A 106 1.91 -2.06 7.74
N THR A 107 2.63 -2.11 8.86
CA THR A 107 3.05 -3.38 9.48
C THR A 107 1.88 -4.13 10.12
N ASN A 108 0.71 -3.52 10.24
CA ASN A 108 -0.51 -4.18 10.69
C ASN A 108 -1.13 -5.09 9.62
N ALA A 109 -0.58 -5.11 8.40
CA ALA A 109 -1.06 -5.98 7.34
C ALA A 109 -0.81 -7.47 7.63
N SER A 110 -1.72 -8.33 7.18
CA SER A 110 -1.63 -9.79 7.32
C SER A 110 -0.39 -10.35 6.61
N ALA A 111 -0.10 -9.85 5.41
CA ALA A 111 1.03 -10.26 4.59
C ALA A 111 1.83 -9.05 4.08
N ARG A 112 3.16 -9.20 4.02
CA ARG A 112 4.08 -8.20 3.44
C ARG A 112 4.74 -8.78 2.19
N VAL A 113 4.68 -8.04 1.10
CA VAL A 113 5.35 -8.36 -0.17
C VAL A 113 6.48 -7.37 -0.37
N SER A 114 7.71 -7.77 -0.04
CA SER A 114 8.89 -6.91 -0.20
C SER A 114 9.45 -7.02 -1.60
N LEU A 115 9.39 -5.92 -2.37
CA LEU A 115 9.93 -5.89 -3.73
C LEU A 115 11.46 -6.04 -3.75
N GLU A 116 12.17 -5.63 -2.71
CA GLU A 116 13.63 -5.87 -2.61
C GLU A 116 13.96 -7.36 -2.50
N ASN A 117 13.15 -8.09 -1.72
CA ASN A 117 13.33 -9.53 -1.57
C ASN A 117 13.04 -10.25 -2.89
N ILE A 118 11.97 -9.89 -3.60
CA ILE A 118 11.66 -10.48 -4.92
C ILE A 118 12.79 -10.21 -5.91
N THR A 119 13.27 -8.95 -5.96
CA THR A 119 14.37 -8.54 -6.84
C THR A 119 15.64 -9.37 -6.56
N SER A 120 15.97 -9.56 -5.28
CA SER A 120 17.12 -10.36 -4.85
C SER A 120 16.93 -11.85 -5.17
N LYS A 121 15.73 -12.40 -4.93
CA LYS A 121 15.34 -13.79 -5.22
C LYS A 121 15.45 -14.12 -6.71
N LEU A 122 15.05 -13.20 -7.57
CA LEU A 122 15.07 -13.37 -9.03
C LEU A 122 16.37 -12.91 -9.70
N GLY A 123 17.31 -12.32 -8.94
CA GLY A 123 18.60 -11.87 -9.47
C GLY A 123 18.53 -10.60 -10.31
N TYR A 124 17.47 -9.80 -10.16
CA TYR A 124 17.36 -8.50 -10.82
C TYR A 124 18.24 -7.43 -10.12
N ARG A 125 18.57 -6.36 -10.86
CA ARG A 125 19.37 -5.25 -10.31
C ARG A 125 18.51 -4.18 -9.67
N LYS A 126 17.29 -3.98 -10.18
CA LYS A 126 16.37 -2.94 -9.70
C LYS A 126 14.97 -3.52 -9.55
N VAL A 127 14.25 -3.02 -8.55
CA VAL A 127 12.82 -3.39 -8.38
C VAL A 127 11.95 -2.92 -9.55
N SER A 128 12.41 -1.96 -10.36
CA SER A 128 11.74 -1.52 -11.59
C SER A 128 11.74 -2.58 -12.69
N ASP A 129 12.58 -3.60 -12.57
CA ASP A 129 12.68 -4.70 -13.52
C ASP A 129 11.62 -5.79 -13.20
N LEU A 130 10.97 -5.71 -12.04
CA LEU A 130 9.88 -6.61 -11.65
C LEU A 130 8.63 -6.35 -12.48
N THR A 131 8.02 -7.44 -12.95
CA THR A 131 6.71 -7.42 -13.59
C THR A 131 5.59 -7.45 -12.56
N PRO A 132 4.41 -6.90 -12.89
CA PRO A 132 3.22 -7.04 -12.05
C PRO A 132 2.87 -8.51 -11.75
N THR A 133 3.16 -9.42 -12.68
CA THR A 133 2.93 -10.87 -12.51
C THR A 133 3.83 -11.46 -11.44
N GLU A 134 5.13 -11.13 -11.42
CA GLU A 134 6.06 -11.61 -10.38
C GLU A 134 5.66 -11.08 -8.99
N ILE A 135 5.23 -9.82 -8.90
CA ILE A 135 4.74 -9.24 -7.65
C ILE A 135 3.46 -9.96 -7.19
N ALA A 136 2.54 -10.26 -8.12
CA ALA A 136 1.31 -10.98 -7.80
C ALA A 136 1.59 -12.42 -7.34
N ILE A 137 2.56 -13.12 -7.94
CA ILE A 137 2.99 -14.46 -7.52
C ILE A 137 3.49 -14.41 -6.07
N GLU A 138 4.40 -13.49 -5.75
CA GLU A 138 4.88 -13.34 -4.37
C GLU A 138 3.74 -12.97 -3.40
N ALA A 139 2.79 -12.13 -3.83
CA ALA A 139 1.61 -11.82 -3.02
C ALA A 139 0.79 -13.07 -2.67
N PHE A 140 0.58 -13.97 -3.65
CA PHE A 140 -0.07 -15.26 -3.38
C PHE A 140 0.74 -16.15 -2.44
N GLU A 141 2.07 -16.23 -2.61
CA GLU A 141 2.95 -17.00 -1.72
C GLU A 141 2.88 -16.51 -0.27
N GLN A 142 2.93 -15.19 -0.05
CA GLN A 142 2.87 -14.59 1.28
C GLN A 142 1.49 -14.76 1.94
N VAL A 143 0.41 -14.65 1.17
CA VAL A 143 -0.95 -14.93 1.65
C VAL A 143 -1.10 -16.40 2.03
N GLN A 144 -0.60 -17.33 1.19
CA GLN A 144 -0.62 -18.76 1.50
C GLN A 144 0.17 -19.05 2.78
N SER A 145 1.35 -18.45 2.95
CA SER A 145 2.14 -18.61 4.17
C SER A 145 1.43 -18.06 5.41
N PHE A 146 0.67 -16.98 5.29
CA PHE A 146 -0.11 -16.42 6.39
C PHE A 146 -1.23 -17.37 6.81
N LEU A 147 -2.03 -17.86 5.85
CA LEU A 147 -3.14 -18.78 6.12
C LEU A 147 -2.68 -20.09 6.75
N ASN A 148 -1.61 -20.69 6.23
CA ASN A 148 -1.07 -21.93 6.78
C ASN A 148 -0.61 -21.78 8.25
N LYS A 149 -0.12 -20.58 8.64
CA LYS A 149 0.28 -20.30 10.02
C LYS A 149 -0.94 -20.17 10.93
N GLU A 150 -1.99 -19.48 10.50
CA GLU A 150 -3.25 -19.39 11.27
C GLU A 150 -3.87 -20.77 11.50
N ASP A 151 -3.92 -21.62 10.48
CA ASP A 151 -4.43 -22.99 10.61
C ASP A 151 -3.63 -23.81 11.63
N SER A 152 -2.30 -23.68 11.63
CA SER A 152 -1.44 -24.37 12.60
C SER A 152 -1.61 -23.87 14.04
N MET A 153 -1.99 -22.60 14.22
CA MET A 153 -2.26 -22.00 15.54
C MET A 153 -3.69 -22.26 16.03
N ALA A 154 -4.62 -22.61 15.13
CA ALA A 154 -6.00 -22.98 15.46
C ALA A 154 -6.16 -24.46 15.86
N SER A 155 -5.10 -25.26 15.71
CA SER A 155 -5.06 -26.68 16.08
C SER A 155 -4.13 -27.04 17.28
N PRO A 156 -4.03 -26.28 18.39
CA PRO A 156 -3.42 -26.78 19.60
C PRO A 156 -4.45 -27.62 20.39
N ASP A 157 -4.11 -28.88 20.63
CA ASP A 157 -4.76 -29.87 21.51
C ASP A 157 -5.90 -30.72 20.91
N ASP A 158 -5.49 -31.77 20.20
CA ASP A 158 -6.16 -33.08 20.16
C ASP A 158 -5.14 -34.15 20.62
N PHE A 159 -4.83 -34.20 21.92
CA PHE A 159 -4.23 -35.37 22.60
C PHE A 159 -4.59 -35.39 24.09
#